data_AF-A0AAV1IF22-F1
#
_entry.id   AF-A0AAV1IF22-F1
#
_cell.length_a   1.000
_cell.length_b   1.000
_cell.length_c   1.000
_cell.angle_alpha   90.00
_cell.angle_beta   90.00
_cell.angle_gamma   90.00
#
_symmetry.space_group_name_H-M   'P 1'
#
loop_
_entity.id
_entity.type
_entity.pdbx_description
1 polymer ?
#
loop_
_entity_poly.entity_id
_entity_poly.type
_entity_poly.pdbx_seq_one_letter_code
_entity_poly.pdbx_strand_id
1 'polypeptide(L)'
;MRLIHLICVAVDARGVDLVRAEYVPDDEADIGSTVLRLKERVGPGGFVFTSGGIGATHDDVTYSAIAAAFGTELQLHEPTVERMRENYSKRGVELNEARLRMATLPAAAEVLYTPDLWVPLVNLHSVYILPGIPRLFKAMIEANKDPFKGPQSKFRVLYTNTVEGDLADALRAIAEKHSKVGIGSYPNTAELDAQQSYRVKLQLVSRDEQALEAAVEEIKQGIHCLHDIPSGS
;
A
#
# COMPACT_ATOMS: atom_id res chain seq x y z
N MET A 1 -8.93 -3.33 -8.45
CA MET A 1 -9.22 -3.40 -6.99
C MET A 1 -8.31 -4.32 -6.18
N ARG A 2 -8.04 -5.58 -6.58
CA ARG A 2 -7.26 -6.53 -5.74
C ARG A 2 -5.78 -6.16 -5.50
N LEU A 3 -5.11 -5.47 -6.44
CA LEU A 3 -3.69 -5.12 -6.30
C LEU A 3 -3.45 -3.96 -5.34
N ILE A 4 -4.28 -2.91 -5.42
CA ILE A 4 -4.22 -1.78 -4.50
C ILE A 4 -4.41 -2.26 -3.06
N HIS A 5 -5.45 -3.06 -2.81
CA HIS A 5 -5.66 -3.63 -1.48
C HIS A 5 -4.44 -4.42 -1.00
N LEU A 6 -3.79 -5.18 -1.90
CA LEU A 6 -2.62 -5.97 -1.55
C LEU A 6 -1.42 -5.14 -1.13
N ILE A 7 -1.08 -4.09 -1.89
CA ILE A 7 0.04 -3.21 -1.51
C ILE A 7 -0.26 -2.50 -0.21
N CYS A 8 -1.50 -2.04 -0.01
CA CYS A 8 -1.91 -1.36 1.21
C CYS A 8 -1.67 -2.24 2.44
N VAL A 9 -2.14 -3.49 2.41
CA VAL A 9 -1.91 -4.45 3.51
C VAL A 9 -0.42 -4.72 3.71
N ALA A 10 0.35 -4.88 2.64
CA ALA A 10 1.77 -5.19 2.72
C ALA A 10 2.61 -4.06 3.35
N VAL A 11 2.30 -2.80 3.03
CA VAL A 11 3.04 -1.63 3.54
C VAL A 11 2.50 -1.14 4.88
N ASP A 12 1.21 -1.31 5.16
CA ASP A 12 0.59 -1.00 6.46
C ASP A 12 1.17 -1.86 7.58
N ALA A 13 1.38 -3.15 7.33
CA ALA A 13 2.10 -4.05 8.25
C ALA A 13 3.53 -3.58 8.57
N ARG A 14 4.06 -2.63 7.79
CA ARG A 14 5.38 -2.04 7.95
C ARG A 14 5.33 -0.58 8.41
N GLY A 15 4.16 -0.10 8.82
CA GLY A 15 3.94 1.22 9.38
C GLY A 15 3.84 2.32 8.33
N VAL A 16 3.53 2.00 7.07
CA VAL A 16 3.33 2.98 5.99
C VAL A 16 1.84 3.17 5.72
N ASP A 17 1.36 4.41 5.81
CA ASP A 17 -0.06 4.72 5.60
C ASP A 17 -0.43 4.80 4.13
N LEU A 18 -1.62 4.32 3.78
CA LEU A 18 -2.25 4.67 2.53
C LEU A 18 -2.76 6.12 2.59
N VAL A 19 -2.17 6.99 1.77
CA VAL A 19 -2.62 8.40 1.66
C VAL A 19 -3.67 8.59 0.57
N ARG A 20 -3.52 7.91 -0.57
CA ARG A 20 -4.36 8.07 -1.76
C ARG A 20 -4.16 6.89 -2.71
N ALA A 21 -5.23 6.48 -3.38
CA ALA A 21 -5.19 5.52 -4.48
C ALA A 21 -6.00 6.06 -5.66
N GLU A 22 -5.48 5.91 -6.88
CA GLU A 22 -6.11 6.40 -8.11
C GLU A 22 -5.99 5.37 -9.23
N TYR A 23 -6.98 5.36 -10.12
CA TYR A 23 -6.99 4.56 -11.35
C TYR A 23 -6.99 5.53 -12.52
N VAL A 24 -6.04 5.36 -13.42
CA VAL A 24 -5.83 6.24 -14.57
C VAL A 24 -5.89 5.41 -15.85
N PRO A 25 -6.31 6.00 -16.98
CA PRO A 25 -6.21 5.33 -18.28
C PRO A 25 -4.75 5.15 -18.70
N ASP A 26 -4.54 4.30 -19.72
CA ASP A 26 -3.23 4.10 -20.36
C ASP A 26 -2.88 5.29 -21.28
N ASP A 27 -2.71 6.46 -20.66
CA ASP A 27 -2.32 7.73 -21.29
C ASP A 27 -1.10 8.32 -20.57
N GLU A 28 -0.10 8.74 -21.34
CA GLU A 28 1.18 9.19 -20.79
C GLU A 28 1.05 10.46 -19.92
N ALA A 29 0.20 11.40 -20.33
CA ALA A 29 0.01 12.66 -19.61
C ALA A 29 -0.77 12.44 -18.31
N ASP A 30 -1.81 11.61 -18.33
CA ASP A 30 -2.60 11.26 -17.14
C ASP A 30 -1.75 10.49 -16.10
N ILE A 31 -0.97 9.50 -16.54
CA ILE A 31 -0.06 8.75 -15.66
C ILE A 31 1.00 9.69 -15.07
N GLY A 32 1.68 10.47 -15.91
CA GLY A 32 2.77 11.35 -15.48
C GLY A 32 2.31 12.41 -14.48
N SER A 33 1.23 13.14 -14.80
CA SER A 33 0.67 14.18 -13.92
C SER A 33 0.16 13.61 -12.59
N THR A 34 -0.44 12.42 -12.61
CA THR A 34 -0.90 11.74 -11.39
C THR A 34 0.27 11.34 -10.51
N VAL A 35 1.33 10.75 -11.08
CA VAL A 35 2.53 10.36 -10.32
C VAL A 35 3.18 11.57 -9.65
N LEU A 36 3.34 12.69 -10.36
CA LEU A 36 3.91 13.91 -9.80
C LEU A 36 3.07 14.47 -8.64
N ARG A 37 1.75 14.56 -8.82
CA ARG A 37 0.83 15.03 -7.77
C ARG A 37 0.82 14.11 -6.55
N LEU A 38 0.88 12.79 -6.75
CA LEU A 38 0.99 11.84 -5.65
C LEU A 38 2.33 11.98 -4.94
N LYS A 39 3.43 12.17 -5.68
CA LYS A 39 4.77 12.38 -5.11
C LYS A 39 4.84 13.63 -4.24
N GLU A 40 4.24 14.72 -4.70
CA GLU A 40 4.10 15.96 -3.91
C GLU A 40 3.30 15.70 -2.62
N ARG A 41 2.16 15.02 -2.75
CA ARG A 41 1.27 14.73 -1.62
C ARG A 41 1.92 13.86 -0.53
N VAL A 42 2.72 12.87 -0.91
CA VAL A 42 3.40 11.99 0.07
C VAL A 42 4.72 12.57 0.58
N GLY A 43 5.24 13.62 -0.07
CA GLY A 43 6.43 14.35 0.37
C GLY A 43 7.75 13.56 0.25
N PRO A 44 8.84 14.05 0.88
CA PRO A 44 10.20 13.50 0.73
C PRO A 44 10.37 12.07 1.28
N GLY A 45 9.63 11.69 2.33
CA GLY A 45 9.71 10.37 2.95
C GLY A 45 8.66 9.36 2.46
N GLY A 46 7.85 9.74 1.47
CA GLY A 46 6.75 8.94 0.96
C GLY A 46 7.09 8.15 -0.29
N PHE A 47 6.24 7.17 -0.58
CA PHE A 47 6.37 6.26 -1.72
C PHE A 47 5.16 6.38 -2.64
N VAL A 48 5.39 6.24 -3.95
CA VAL A 48 4.32 6.08 -4.94
C VAL A 48 4.49 4.72 -5.59
N PHE A 49 3.40 3.97 -5.74
CA PHE A 49 3.40 2.66 -6.38
C PHE A 49 2.49 2.70 -7.60
N THR A 50 2.96 2.18 -8.73
CA THR A 50 2.11 1.94 -9.92
C THR A 50 1.97 0.45 -10.16
N SER A 51 0.94 0.05 -10.91
CA SER A 51 0.73 -1.34 -11.30
C SER A 51 0.07 -1.41 -12.67
N GLY A 52 0.74 -2.04 -13.63
CA GLY A 52 0.24 -2.18 -15.01
C GLY A 52 0.96 -1.26 -16.00
N GLY A 53 0.66 -1.42 -17.29
CA GLY A 53 1.22 -0.63 -18.38
C GLY A 53 2.72 -0.83 -18.63
N ILE A 54 3.26 -2.02 -18.35
CA ILE A 54 4.70 -2.35 -18.54
C ILE A 54 4.94 -3.60 -19.42
N GLY A 55 3.90 -4.08 -20.10
CA GLY A 55 4.01 -5.16 -21.07
C GLY A 55 4.56 -4.71 -22.43
N ALA A 56 4.29 -5.52 -23.45
CA ALA A 56 4.83 -5.34 -24.80
C ALA A 56 3.85 -4.65 -25.77
N THR A 57 2.60 -4.43 -25.35
CA THR A 57 1.57 -3.85 -26.24
C THR A 57 1.73 -2.32 -26.32
N HIS A 58 1.00 -1.69 -27.23
CA HIS A 58 1.18 -0.26 -27.56
C HIS A 58 0.59 0.67 -26.50
N ASP A 59 -0.34 0.16 -25.72
CA ASP A 59 -0.98 0.76 -24.54
C ASP A 59 -0.13 0.60 -23.27
N ASP A 60 0.93 -0.22 -23.28
CA ASP A 60 1.86 -0.32 -22.13
C ASP A 60 2.83 0.87 -22.08
N VAL A 61 2.37 2.00 -21.54
CA VAL A 61 3.08 3.29 -21.56
C VAL A 61 3.59 3.77 -20.20
N THR A 62 3.52 2.96 -19.13
CA THR A 62 3.87 3.41 -17.77
C THR A 62 5.34 3.81 -17.64
N TYR A 63 6.28 3.11 -18.28
CA TYR A 63 7.70 3.49 -18.25
C TYR A 63 7.97 4.81 -18.96
N SER A 64 7.40 5.01 -20.16
CA SER A 64 7.57 6.25 -20.92
C SER A 64 6.91 7.43 -20.23
N ALA A 65 5.69 7.27 -19.72
CA ALA A 65 4.97 8.28 -18.97
C ALA A 65 5.75 8.77 -17.75
N ILE A 66 6.30 7.84 -16.96
CA ILE A 66 7.08 8.18 -15.76
C ILE A 66 8.43 8.79 -16.16
N ALA A 67 9.09 8.28 -17.19
CA ALA A 67 10.33 8.87 -17.70
C ALA A 67 10.13 10.33 -18.13
N ALA A 68 9.08 10.59 -18.92
CA ALA A 68 8.71 11.93 -19.37
C ALA A 68 8.37 12.87 -18.20
N ALA A 69 7.61 12.39 -17.21
CA ALA A 69 7.22 13.17 -16.04
C ALA A 69 8.42 13.66 -15.21
N PHE A 70 9.49 12.86 -15.14
CA PHE A 70 10.73 13.21 -14.43
C PHE A 70 11.83 13.77 -15.35
N GLY A 71 11.55 13.95 -16.65
CA GLY A 71 12.50 14.50 -17.61
C GLY A 71 13.74 13.60 -17.82
N THR A 72 13.58 12.28 -17.75
CA THR A 72 14.65 11.31 -18.00
C THR A 72 14.40 10.56 -19.30
N GLU A 73 15.48 10.12 -19.96
CA GLU A 73 15.42 9.35 -21.19
C GLU A 73 15.07 7.88 -20.91
N LEU A 74 14.55 7.20 -21.93
CA LEU A 74 14.38 5.75 -21.94
C LEU A 74 15.60 5.08 -22.57
N GLN A 75 16.12 4.04 -21.94
CA GLN A 75 17.27 3.30 -22.43
C GLN A 75 17.06 1.79 -22.31
N LEU A 76 17.58 1.04 -23.27
CA LEU A 76 17.58 -0.41 -23.21
C LEU A 76 18.50 -0.87 -22.07
N HIS A 77 17.92 -1.52 -21.06
CA HIS A 77 18.65 -1.97 -19.89
C HIS A 77 19.17 -3.39 -20.11
N GLU A 78 20.43 -3.48 -20.57
CA GLU A 78 21.09 -4.75 -20.93
C GLU A 78 20.97 -5.85 -19.85
N PRO A 79 21.15 -5.58 -18.54
CA PRO A 79 20.95 -6.61 -17.52
C PRO A 79 19.52 -7.21 -17.49
N THR A 80 18.50 -6.41 -17.81
CA THR A 80 17.12 -6.91 -17.95
C THR A 80 16.97 -7.72 -19.23
N VAL A 81 17.60 -7.28 -20.33
CA VAL A 81 17.59 -8.02 -21.60
C VAL A 81 18.22 -9.41 -21.45
N GLU A 82 19.34 -9.53 -20.76
CA GLU A 82 19.99 -10.83 -20.52
C GLU A 82 19.07 -11.79 -19.74
N ARG A 83 18.48 -11.33 -18.64
CA ARG A 83 17.52 -12.12 -17.86
C ARG A 83 16.28 -12.49 -18.68
N MET A 84 15.80 -11.57 -19.51
CA MET A 84 14.69 -11.83 -20.42
C MET A 84 15.08 -12.91 -21.44
N ARG A 85 16.28 -12.83 -22.03
CA ARG A 85 16.79 -13.80 -23.01
C ARG A 85 16.89 -15.19 -22.40
N GLU A 86 17.46 -15.33 -21.20
CA GLU A 86 17.53 -16.60 -20.47
C GLU A 86 16.16 -17.20 -20.17
N ASN A 87 15.18 -16.36 -19.81
CA ASN A 87 13.83 -16.84 -19.51
C ASN A 87 13.07 -17.26 -20.78
N TYR A 88 13.24 -16.53 -21.89
CA TYR A 88 12.56 -16.80 -23.15
C TYR A 88 13.18 -17.97 -23.92
N SER A 89 14.50 -18.15 -23.86
CA SER A 89 15.20 -19.28 -24.50
C SER A 89 14.77 -20.63 -23.92
N LYS A 90 14.55 -20.71 -22.61
CA LYS A 90 13.96 -21.89 -21.93
C LYS A 90 12.59 -22.30 -22.49
N ARG A 91 11.89 -21.37 -23.14
CA ARG A 91 10.56 -21.57 -23.75
C ARG A 91 10.63 -21.72 -25.27
N GLY A 92 11.82 -21.67 -25.87
CA GLY A 92 12.01 -21.70 -27.32
C GLY A 92 11.46 -20.47 -28.05
N VAL A 93 11.41 -19.31 -27.38
CA VAL A 93 10.86 -18.08 -27.95
C VAL A 93 11.98 -17.05 -28.16
N GLU A 94 12.07 -16.48 -29.36
CA GLU A 94 13.04 -15.43 -29.66
C GLU A 94 12.61 -14.05 -29.13
N LEU A 95 13.56 -13.14 -28.90
CA LEU A 95 13.23 -11.76 -28.55
C LEU A 95 12.95 -10.95 -29.81
N ASN A 96 11.87 -10.17 -29.80
CA ASN A 96 11.55 -9.20 -30.83
C ASN A 96 11.56 -7.78 -30.25
N GLU A 97 11.45 -6.77 -31.10
CA GLU A 97 11.46 -5.35 -30.67
C GLU A 97 10.39 -5.05 -29.62
N ALA A 98 9.19 -5.61 -29.78
CA ALA A 98 8.11 -5.43 -28.81
C ALA A 98 8.46 -5.96 -27.42
N ARG A 99 9.17 -7.10 -27.34
CA ARG A 99 9.64 -7.64 -26.07
C ARG A 99 10.77 -6.81 -25.48
N LEU A 100 11.68 -6.29 -26.32
CA LEU A 100 12.78 -5.43 -25.87
C LEU A 100 12.28 -4.12 -25.26
N ARG A 101 11.10 -3.60 -25.67
CA ARG A 101 10.46 -2.46 -25.00
C ARG A 101 10.20 -2.70 -23.50
N MET A 102 9.89 -3.93 -23.08
CA MET A 102 9.72 -4.26 -21.65
C MET A 102 11.03 -4.17 -20.84
N ALA A 103 12.19 -4.11 -21.53
CA ALA A 103 13.49 -3.86 -20.94
C ALA A 103 14.03 -2.45 -21.27
N THR A 104 13.23 -1.59 -21.91
CA THR A 104 13.56 -0.19 -22.12
C THR A 104 13.02 0.60 -20.93
N LEU A 105 13.90 1.04 -20.05
CA LEU A 105 13.58 1.58 -18.73
C LEU A 105 14.02 3.05 -18.63
N PRO A 106 13.47 3.85 -17.69
CA PRO A 106 13.98 5.18 -17.41
C PRO A 106 15.46 5.12 -17.00
N ALA A 107 16.33 5.88 -17.67
CA ALA A 107 17.78 5.76 -17.54
C ALA A 107 18.30 6.05 -16.12
N ALA A 108 17.63 6.95 -15.41
CA ALA A 108 17.98 7.31 -14.03
C ALA A 108 17.37 6.37 -12.97
N ALA A 109 16.66 5.31 -13.36
CA ALA A 109 15.98 4.44 -12.43
C ALA A 109 16.93 3.39 -11.81
N GLU A 110 16.67 3.07 -10.55
CA GLU A 110 17.18 1.89 -9.89
C GLU A 110 16.38 0.66 -10.34
N VAL A 111 17.08 -0.41 -10.70
CA VAL A 111 16.47 -1.65 -11.21
C VAL A 111 16.73 -2.79 -10.22
N LEU A 112 15.66 -3.26 -9.59
CA LEU A 112 15.68 -4.32 -8.58
C LEU A 112 15.12 -5.62 -9.15
N TYR A 113 15.71 -6.75 -8.76
CA TYR A 113 15.28 -8.06 -9.24
C TYR A 113 14.82 -8.94 -8.09
N THR A 114 13.70 -9.61 -8.32
CA THR A 114 13.21 -10.68 -7.45
C THR A 114 13.79 -12.01 -7.91
N PRO A 115 14.21 -12.90 -6.99
CA PRO A 115 14.64 -14.26 -7.35
C PRO A 115 13.63 -14.94 -8.29
N ASP A 116 14.15 -15.66 -9.28
CA ASP A 116 13.39 -16.40 -10.30
C ASP A 116 12.47 -15.56 -11.22
N LEU A 117 12.52 -14.23 -11.15
CA LEU A 117 11.80 -13.33 -12.06
C LEU A 117 12.77 -12.56 -12.96
N TRP A 118 12.49 -12.55 -14.27
CA TRP A 118 13.22 -11.71 -15.22
C TRP A 118 12.71 -10.27 -15.25
N VAL A 119 11.41 -10.07 -14.98
CA VAL A 119 10.77 -8.74 -14.96
C VAL A 119 11.35 -7.96 -13.78
N PRO A 120 11.80 -6.71 -13.96
CA PRO A 120 12.33 -5.90 -12.87
C PRO A 120 11.23 -5.19 -12.08
N LEU A 121 11.56 -4.86 -10.83
CA LEU A 121 10.94 -3.74 -10.11
C LEU A 121 11.79 -2.50 -10.41
N VAL A 122 11.16 -1.46 -10.96
CA VAL A 122 11.86 -0.22 -11.32
C VAL A 122 11.50 0.87 -10.31
N ASN A 123 12.50 1.54 -9.77
CA ASN A 123 12.34 2.62 -8.81
C ASN A 123 12.96 3.90 -9.39
N LEU A 124 12.15 4.95 -9.58
CA LEU A 124 12.63 6.27 -9.95
C LEU A 124 12.10 7.29 -8.94
N HIS A 125 12.99 7.93 -8.18
CA HIS A 125 12.62 8.95 -7.18
C HIS A 125 11.53 8.49 -6.19
N SER A 126 11.61 7.26 -5.68
CA SER A 126 10.62 6.63 -4.80
C SER A 126 9.25 6.35 -5.45
N VAL A 127 9.22 6.33 -6.78
CA VAL A 127 8.12 5.81 -7.60
C VAL A 127 8.46 4.39 -8.03
N TYR A 128 7.77 3.41 -7.44
CA TYR A 128 7.95 1.99 -7.69
C TYR A 128 6.98 1.50 -8.77
N ILE A 129 7.53 1.09 -9.91
CA ILE A 129 6.80 0.66 -11.10
C ILE A 129 6.71 -0.86 -11.09
N LEU A 130 5.49 -1.39 -10.95
CA LEU A 130 5.23 -2.83 -10.81
C LEU A 130 4.35 -3.38 -11.95
N PRO A 131 4.44 -4.69 -12.25
CA PRO A 131 3.55 -5.34 -13.21
C PRO A 131 2.09 -5.37 -12.73
N GLY A 132 1.17 -5.41 -13.68
CA GLY A 132 -0.26 -5.63 -13.42
C GLY A 132 -0.61 -7.08 -13.07
N ILE A 133 0.34 -8.01 -13.15
CA ILE A 133 0.10 -9.43 -12.89
C ILE A 133 0.19 -9.70 -11.38
N PRO A 134 -0.90 -10.12 -10.70
CA PRO A 134 -0.92 -10.21 -9.24
C PRO A 134 0.16 -11.08 -8.61
N ARG A 135 0.51 -12.20 -9.25
CA ARG A 135 1.56 -13.09 -8.73
C ARG A 135 2.94 -12.43 -8.74
N LEU A 136 3.27 -11.72 -9.82
CA LEU A 136 4.55 -11.02 -9.95
C LEU A 136 4.61 -9.83 -9.00
N PHE A 137 3.53 -9.05 -8.95
CA PHE A 137 3.40 -7.91 -8.04
C PHE A 137 3.68 -8.30 -6.59
N LYS A 138 3.01 -9.37 -6.11
CA LYS A 138 3.21 -9.89 -4.74
C LYS A 138 4.66 -10.28 -4.47
N ALA A 139 5.26 -11.06 -5.37
CA ALA A 139 6.63 -11.53 -5.21
C ALA A 139 7.63 -10.37 -5.18
N MET A 140 7.42 -9.35 -6.01
CA MET A 140 8.28 -8.16 -6.06
C MET A 140 8.20 -7.33 -4.79
N ILE A 141 7.00 -7.08 -4.29
CA ILE A 141 6.82 -6.34 -3.03
C ILE A 141 7.45 -7.10 -1.87
N GLU A 142 7.19 -8.40 -1.77
CA GLU A 142 7.70 -9.21 -0.66
C GLU A 142 9.24 -9.27 -0.66
N ALA A 143 9.86 -9.41 -1.83
CA ALA A 143 11.32 -9.44 -1.97
C ALA A 143 11.99 -8.08 -1.76
N ASN A 144 11.27 -6.96 -1.95
CA ASN A 144 11.83 -5.60 -1.92
C ASN A 144 11.15 -4.70 -0.88
N LYS A 145 10.60 -5.28 0.19
CA LYS A 145 9.86 -4.51 1.21
C LYS A 145 10.74 -3.72 2.18
N ASP A 146 12.04 -3.99 2.20
CA ASP A 146 12.96 -3.40 3.18
C ASP A 146 12.99 -1.86 3.23
N PRO A 147 12.88 -1.15 2.10
CA PRO A 147 12.75 0.31 2.09
C PRO A 147 11.40 0.81 2.64
N PHE A 148 10.33 0.01 2.56
CA PHE A 148 8.98 0.41 2.98
C PHE A 148 8.84 0.26 4.49
N LYS A 149 9.39 1.19 5.26
CA LYS A 149 9.29 1.20 6.72
C LYS A 149 8.81 2.56 7.18
N GLY A 150 7.79 2.54 8.03
CA GLY A 150 7.32 3.71 8.73
C GLY A 150 7.13 3.41 10.22
N PRO A 151 6.75 4.44 11.00
CA PRO A 151 6.46 4.27 12.42
C PRO A 151 5.32 3.28 12.62
N GLN A 152 5.60 2.21 13.38
CA GLN A 152 4.64 1.16 13.68
C GLN A 152 3.54 1.71 14.59
N SER A 153 2.29 1.50 14.19
CA SER A 153 1.15 1.85 15.02
C SER A 153 0.92 0.77 16.09
N LYS A 154 0.63 1.21 17.31
CA LYS A 154 0.09 0.36 18.36
C LYS A 154 -1.43 0.40 18.27
N PHE A 155 -2.08 -0.70 18.65
CA PHE A 155 -3.53 -0.75 18.73
C PHE A 155 -3.99 -1.30 20.08
N ARG A 156 -5.20 -0.88 20.45
CA ARG A 156 -5.94 -1.35 21.62
C ARG A 156 -7.38 -1.61 21.20
N VAL A 157 -7.96 -2.68 21.72
CA VAL A 157 -9.34 -3.06 21.44
C VAL A 157 -10.11 -3.04 22.75
N LEU A 158 -11.24 -2.36 22.75
CA LEU A 158 -12.17 -2.31 23.88
C LEU A 158 -13.53 -2.82 23.42
N TYR A 159 -14.26 -3.46 24.33
CA TYR A 159 -15.61 -3.97 24.06
C TYR A 159 -16.59 -3.27 24.98
N THR A 160 -17.79 -2.95 24.48
CA THR A 160 -18.84 -2.36 25.28
C THR A 160 -20.22 -2.91 24.90
N ASN A 161 -21.13 -2.90 25.88
CA ASN A 161 -22.54 -3.23 25.70
C ASN A 161 -23.44 -2.01 25.48
N THR A 162 -22.84 -0.83 25.40
CA THR A 162 -23.55 0.40 25.02
C THR A 162 -23.86 0.39 23.52
N VAL A 163 -25.00 0.94 23.13
CA VAL A 163 -25.36 1.12 21.72
C VAL A 163 -24.59 2.29 21.10
N GLU A 164 -24.25 2.17 19.82
CA GLU A 164 -23.37 3.11 19.12
C GLU A 164 -23.86 4.56 19.16
N GLY A 165 -25.18 4.78 19.08
CA GLY A 165 -25.77 6.12 19.17
C GLY A 165 -25.45 6.87 20.46
N ASP A 166 -25.35 6.14 21.58
CA ASP A 166 -25.03 6.74 22.90
C ASP A 166 -23.52 6.94 23.09
N LEU A 167 -22.69 6.35 22.22
CA LEU A 167 -21.23 6.47 22.25
C LEU A 167 -20.73 7.61 21.35
N ALA A 168 -21.48 7.98 20.32
CA ALA A 168 -21.01 8.85 19.24
C ALA A 168 -20.44 10.18 19.74
N ASP A 169 -21.17 10.90 20.60
CA ASP A 169 -20.73 12.21 21.11
C ASP A 169 -19.51 12.10 22.03
N ALA A 170 -19.48 11.07 22.88
CA ALA A 170 -18.35 10.82 23.78
C ALA A 170 -17.08 10.44 22.99
N LEU A 171 -17.20 9.52 22.02
CA LEU A 171 -16.09 9.12 21.16
C LEU A 171 -15.60 10.28 20.30
N ARG A 172 -16.51 11.14 19.82
CA ARG A 172 -16.15 12.35 19.09
C ARG A 172 -15.33 13.31 19.96
N ALA A 173 -15.78 13.62 21.17
CA ALA A 173 -15.05 14.50 22.07
C ALA A 173 -13.64 13.95 22.39
N ILE A 174 -13.53 12.64 22.60
CA ILE A 174 -12.25 11.97 22.85
C ILE A 174 -11.37 12.02 21.58
N ALA A 175 -11.92 11.77 20.39
CA ALA A 175 -11.16 11.84 19.14
C ALA A 175 -10.65 13.26 18.84
N GLU A 176 -11.45 14.29 19.14
CA GLU A 176 -11.05 15.70 18.99
C GLU A 176 -9.90 16.06 19.96
N LYS A 177 -9.96 15.57 21.20
CA LYS A 177 -8.91 15.79 22.22
C LYS A 177 -7.63 14.99 21.93
N HIS A 178 -7.77 13.76 21.44
CA HIS A 178 -6.68 12.84 21.12
C HIS A 178 -6.48 12.73 19.60
N SER A 179 -6.23 13.86 18.94
CA SER A 179 -6.08 13.94 17.47
C SER A 179 -5.01 13.03 16.84
N LYS A 180 -4.11 12.46 17.65
CA LYS A 180 -3.09 11.48 17.21
C LYS A 180 -3.59 10.04 17.22
N VAL A 181 -4.78 9.77 17.76
CA VAL A 181 -5.36 8.45 17.94
C VAL A 181 -6.55 8.28 16.99
N GLY A 182 -6.44 7.34 16.05
CA GLY A 182 -7.57 6.91 15.25
C GLY A 182 -8.50 6.04 16.10
N ILE A 183 -9.78 6.39 16.16
CA ILE A 183 -10.80 5.64 16.91
C ILE A 183 -11.84 5.13 15.91
N GLY A 184 -12.01 3.81 15.83
CA GLY A 184 -13.04 3.16 15.03
C GLY A 184 -14.06 2.45 15.92
N SER A 185 -15.36 2.58 15.59
CA SER A 185 -16.46 1.82 16.19
C SER A 185 -17.00 0.78 15.22
N TYR A 186 -17.19 -0.44 15.71
CA TYR A 186 -17.69 -1.56 14.93
C TYR A 186 -18.82 -2.24 15.71
N PRO A 187 -20.10 -2.05 15.32
CA PRO A 187 -21.22 -2.71 15.98
C PRO A 187 -21.18 -4.23 15.71
N ASN A 188 -21.50 -5.02 16.73
CA ASN A 188 -21.64 -6.45 16.61
C ASN A 188 -23.00 -6.76 15.96
N THR A 189 -22.97 -7.37 14.78
CA THR A 189 -24.15 -7.90 14.10
C THR A 189 -24.23 -9.41 14.32
N ALA A 190 -25.44 -9.98 14.39
CA ALA A 190 -25.65 -11.40 14.65
C ALA A 190 -24.93 -12.37 13.68
N GLU A 191 -24.52 -11.89 12.52
CA GLU A 191 -23.74 -12.62 11.51
C GLU A 191 -22.23 -12.73 11.82
N LEU A 192 -21.69 -11.83 12.66
CA LEU A 192 -20.24 -11.74 12.92
C LEU A 192 -19.80 -12.54 14.16
N ASP A 193 -20.58 -12.50 15.24
CA ASP A 193 -20.24 -13.20 16.49
C ASP A 193 -21.50 -13.45 17.35
N ALA A 194 -22.27 -14.49 17.01
CA ALA A 194 -23.47 -14.88 17.77
C ALA A 194 -23.18 -15.36 19.22
N GLN A 195 -21.91 -15.60 19.56
CA GLN A 195 -21.49 -16.13 20.86
C GLN A 195 -20.85 -15.09 21.79
N GLN A 196 -20.59 -13.85 21.36
CA GLN A 196 -19.93 -12.84 22.19
C GLN A 196 -20.91 -11.81 22.77
N SER A 197 -20.72 -11.48 24.05
CA SER A 197 -21.62 -10.66 24.87
C SER A 197 -21.36 -9.15 24.77
N TYR A 198 -20.88 -8.64 23.62
CA TYR A 198 -20.62 -7.22 23.37
C TYR A 198 -21.50 -6.66 22.24
N ARG A 199 -21.86 -5.37 22.31
CA ARG A 199 -22.62 -4.67 21.27
C ARG A 199 -21.75 -3.85 20.33
N VAL A 200 -20.65 -3.28 20.81
CA VAL A 200 -19.72 -2.49 19.99
C VAL A 200 -18.28 -2.85 20.35
N LYS A 201 -17.46 -3.08 19.33
CA LYS A 201 -16.00 -3.16 19.41
C LYS A 201 -15.42 -1.81 19.05
N LEU A 202 -14.62 -1.24 19.94
CA LEU A 202 -13.86 -0.03 19.71
C LEU A 202 -12.40 -0.40 19.43
N GLN A 203 -11.85 0.14 18.35
CA GLN A 203 -10.44 -0.04 18.01
C GLN A 203 -9.75 1.31 18.01
N LEU A 204 -8.72 1.45 18.86
CA LEU A 204 -7.88 2.62 18.93
C LEU A 204 -6.54 2.29 18.30
N VAL A 205 -6.04 3.17 17.43
CA VAL A 205 -4.76 3.01 16.72
C VAL A 205 -3.97 4.30 16.80
N SER A 206 -2.71 4.23 17.21
CA SER A 206 -1.83 5.39 17.28
C SER A 206 -0.36 4.98 17.18
N ARG A 207 0.47 5.85 16.63
CA ARG A 207 1.94 5.72 16.66
C ARG A 207 2.57 6.32 17.92
N ASP A 208 1.79 7.11 18.65
CA ASP A 208 2.17 7.70 19.93
C ASP A 208 1.54 6.84 21.04
N GLU A 209 2.38 6.02 21.69
CA GLU A 209 1.95 5.07 22.72
C GLU A 209 1.39 5.78 23.96
N GLN A 210 1.94 6.94 24.32
CA GLN A 210 1.44 7.72 25.46
C GLN A 210 0.06 8.30 25.15
N ALA A 211 -0.13 8.84 23.94
CA ALA A 211 -1.44 9.31 23.50
C ALA A 211 -2.47 8.16 23.42
N LEU A 212 -2.04 6.97 22.98
CA LEU A 212 -2.90 5.79 22.91
C LEU A 212 -3.41 5.39 24.30
N GLU A 213 -2.50 5.22 25.27
CA GLU A 213 -2.87 4.82 26.63
C GLU A 213 -3.74 5.88 27.31
N ALA A 214 -3.44 7.18 27.11
CA ALA A 214 -4.28 8.25 27.62
C ALA A 214 -5.71 8.21 27.05
N ALA A 215 -5.87 7.96 25.74
CA ALA A 215 -7.18 7.83 25.11
C ALA A 215 -7.93 6.58 25.61
N VAL A 216 -7.23 5.46 25.79
CA VAL A 216 -7.83 4.22 26.32
C VAL A 216 -8.37 4.44 27.74
N GLU A 217 -7.58 5.06 28.62
CA GLU A 217 -8.01 5.31 29.99
C GLU A 217 -9.18 6.30 30.06
N GLU A 218 -9.20 7.32 29.19
CA GLU A 218 -10.33 8.25 29.10
C GLU A 218 -11.61 7.55 28.61
N ILE A 219 -11.51 6.63 27.64
CA ILE A 219 -12.66 5.82 27.20
C ILE A 219 -13.15 4.92 28.35
N LYS A 220 -12.26 4.24 29.08
CA LYS A 220 -12.66 3.37 30.20
C LYS A 220 -13.34 4.14 31.33
N GLN A 221 -12.98 5.41 31.53
CA GLN A 221 -13.58 6.29 32.54
C GLN A 221 -14.94 6.84 32.10
N GLY A 222 -15.09 7.18 30.82
CA GLY A 222 -16.31 7.79 30.26
C GLY A 222 -17.35 6.79 29.76
N ILE A 223 -16.95 5.57 29.42
CA ILE A 223 -17.79 4.53 28.82
C ILE A 223 -17.65 3.25 29.66
N HIS A 224 -18.77 2.59 29.95
CA HIS A 224 -18.74 1.27 30.56
C HIS A 224 -18.20 0.24 29.56
N CYS A 225 -16.91 -0.07 29.68
CA CYS A 225 -16.25 -1.13 28.93
C CYS A 225 -16.41 -2.46 29.64
N LEU A 226 -16.59 -3.52 28.86
CA LEU A 226 -16.48 -4.90 29.34
C LEU A 226 -15.00 -5.18 29.58
N HIS A 227 -14.66 -5.75 30.74
CA HIS A 227 -13.30 -6.19 31.01
C HIS A 227 -12.83 -7.19 29.95
N ASP A 228 -11.56 -7.08 29.58
CA ASP A 228 -10.82 -7.84 28.56
C ASP A 228 -11.46 -9.19 28.23
N ILE A 229 -12.32 -9.21 27.21
CA ILE A 229 -12.67 -10.45 26.53
C ILE A 229 -11.39 -10.85 25.79
N PRO A 230 -10.76 -11.99 26.12
CA PRO A 230 -9.52 -12.38 25.47
C PRO A 230 -9.78 -12.43 23.98
N SER A 231 -8.97 -11.67 23.23
CA SER A 231 -8.94 -11.76 21.77
C SER A 231 -8.81 -13.23 21.41
N GLY A 232 -9.85 -13.78 20.79
CA GLY A 232 -9.87 -15.17 20.33
C GLY A 232 -8.61 -15.46 19.52
N SER A 233 -8.00 -16.60 19.86
CA SER A 233 -6.81 -17.21 19.25
C SER A 233 -6.84 -17.28 17.73
#